data_AF-A0A7N0ZSG9-F1
#
_entry.id   AF-A0A7N0ZSG9-F1
#
_cell.length_a   1.000
_cell.length_b   1.000
_cell.length_c   1.000
_cell.angle_alpha   90.00
_cell.angle_beta   90.00
_cell.angle_gamma   90.00
#
_symmetry.space_group_name_H-M   'P 1'
#
loop_
_entity.id
_entity.type
_entity.pdbx_description
1 polymer ?
#
loop_
_entity_poly.entity_id
_entity_poly.type
_entity_poly.pdbx_seq_one_letter_code
_entity_poly.pdbx_strand_id
1 'polypeptide(L)'
;MSDGRVPVNFGDPRKYSKVLKSDVKEALFPDDPFRQFRHPSKLQRFKNGLCYFVPMVEWLPNYTLSLFKFDLLSGITIASLAIPQGISYAKLANIPPIIGLYSSFIPPLIYAVFGSSKNIAVGTVAASSLLIAQNIGEEVSVDKNPTLYLNLVFTTAFITGVFQTALGFLRLGILVDFLSHSTITGFMCGTATIIILQQLKGFFGLVHFTSKTDVVSVIGAIIHNWKEEEELTKGNDIEHIILDLSGVTAIDMSGIETLDELRKSLGVNGVKITLVNPRIDIMEKMLRSKFIDKIGKESVFLSVEEAIESCKFSLNTSKRKSNGDHSNTSGV
;
A
#
# COMPACT_ATOMS: atom_id res chain seq x y z
N MET A 1 22.49 -65.22 21.39
CA MET A 1 22.10 -64.20 22.38
C MET A 1 23.36 -63.41 22.75
N SER A 2 23.46 -62.16 22.31
CA SER A 2 24.50 -61.21 22.74
C SER A 2 23.79 -59.88 22.99
N ASP A 3 23.59 -59.56 24.26
CA ASP A 3 22.87 -58.38 24.76
C ASP A 3 23.77 -57.15 24.63
N GLY A 4 23.53 -56.33 23.60
CA GLY A 4 24.29 -55.11 23.29
C GLY A 4 23.84 -53.90 24.11
N ARG A 5 24.01 -53.94 25.43
CA ARG A 5 23.73 -52.76 26.27
C ARG A 5 24.85 -51.74 26.15
N VAL A 6 24.54 -50.62 25.50
CA VAL A 6 25.37 -49.41 25.48
C VAL A 6 25.55 -48.92 26.92
N PRO A 7 26.78 -48.77 27.44
CA PRO A 7 26.98 -48.23 28.79
C PRO A 7 26.55 -46.76 28.82
N VAL A 8 25.55 -46.46 29.64
CA VAL A 8 25.08 -45.08 29.88
C VAL A 8 26.16 -44.37 30.70
N ASN A 9 26.75 -43.30 30.13
CA ASN A 9 27.86 -42.59 30.73
C ASN A 9 27.40 -41.74 31.94
N PHE A 10 27.64 -42.23 33.16
CA PHE A 10 27.42 -41.50 34.41
C PHE A 10 28.64 -40.63 34.74
N GLY A 11 28.88 -39.58 33.96
CA GLY A 11 29.84 -38.55 34.35
C GLY A 11 29.37 -37.77 35.58
N ASP A 12 30.29 -37.17 36.33
CA ASP A 12 29.98 -36.40 37.54
C ASP A 12 28.86 -35.37 37.31
N PRO A 13 27.87 -35.24 38.23
CA PRO A 13 26.79 -34.28 38.10
C PRO A 13 27.36 -32.87 37.98
N ARG A 14 27.05 -32.21 36.85
CA ARG A 14 27.48 -30.83 36.59
C ARG A 14 26.92 -29.94 37.72
N LYS A 15 27.80 -29.14 38.36
CA LYS A 15 27.37 -28.13 39.37
C LYS A 15 26.20 -27.30 38.82
N TYR A 16 25.17 -27.05 39.63
CA TYR A 16 23.97 -26.29 39.24
C TYR A 16 24.29 -24.97 38.52
N SER A 17 25.31 -24.24 38.99
CA SER A 17 25.75 -22.99 38.33
C SER A 17 26.30 -23.18 36.91
N LYS A 18 26.87 -24.33 36.57
CA LYS A 18 27.30 -24.68 35.21
C LYS A 18 26.11 -25.05 34.33
N VAL A 19 25.12 -25.76 34.88
CA VAL A 19 23.88 -26.12 34.17
C VAL A 19 23.08 -24.84 33.88
N LEU A 20 22.81 -24.03 34.91
CA LEU A 20 22.13 -22.74 34.75
C LEU A 20 22.84 -21.81 33.76
N LYS A 21 24.18 -21.70 33.80
CA LYS A 21 24.93 -20.91 32.82
C LYS A 21 24.86 -21.49 31.41
N SER A 22 24.83 -22.82 31.28
CA SER A 22 24.67 -23.50 29.98
C SER A 22 23.28 -23.21 29.42
N ASP A 23 22.25 -23.40 30.23
CA ASP A 23 20.85 -23.25 29.84
C ASP A 23 20.53 -21.78 29.53
N VAL A 24 21.04 -20.82 30.31
CA VAL A 24 20.92 -19.38 30.01
C VAL A 24 21.68 -19.03 28.72
N LYS A 25 22.86 -19.62 28.49
CA LYS A 25 23.62 -19.39 27.26
C LYS A 25 22.90 -19.99 26.04
N GLU A 26 22.33 -21.17 26.17
CA GLU A 26 21.57 -21.86 25.12
C GLU A 26 20.24 -21.16 24.85
N ALA A 27 19.57 -20.68 25.91
CA ALA A 27 18.34 -19.91 25.81
C ALA A 27 18.53 -18.48 25.28
N LEU A 28 19.72 -17.88 25.38
CA LEU A 28 20.01 -16.56 24.79
C LEU A 28 20.75 -16.65 23.44
N PHE A 29 21.43 -17.77 23.19
CA PHE A 29 22.22 -18.02 21.98
C PHE A 29 22.00 -19.47 21.49
N PRO A 30 20.78 -19.81 21.00
CA PRO A 30 20.44 -21.16 20.54
C PRO A 30 21.35 -21.64 19.40
N ASP A 31 21.85 -20.71 18.59
CA ASP A 31 22.95 -20.93 17.64
C ASP A 31 24.21 -20.18 18.13
N ASP A 32 25.15 -20.86 18.81
CA ASP A 32 26.39 -20.21 19.31
C ASP A 32 27.12 -19.56 18.12
N PRO A 33 27.04 -18.23 17.97
CA PRO A 33 27.52 -17.51 16.80
C PRO A 33 29.04 -17.53 16.71
N PHE A 34 29.70 -17.82 17.83
CA PHE A 34 31.14 -17.84 17.96
C PHE A 34 31.73 -19.21 17.63
N ARG A 35 30.88 -20.22 17.36
CA ARG A 35 31.32 -21.58 16.99
C ARG A 35 32.16 -21.58 15.71
N GLN A 36 31.73 -20.84 14.70
CA GLN A 36 32.43 -20.60 13.44
C GLN A 36 33.77 -19.85 13.61
N PHE A 37 34.01 -19.19 14.74
CA PHE A 37 35.24 -18.45 15.04
C PHE A 37 36.28 -19.27 15.81
N ARG A 38 35.99 -20.53 16.18
CA ARG A 38 36.91 -21.44 16.90
C ARG A 38 37.85 -22.23 15.99
N HIS A 39 38.14 -21.73 14.79
CA HIS A 39 39.07 -22.38 13.87
C HIS A 39 40.54 -22.12 14.27
N PRO A 40 41.46 -23.10 14.19
CA PRO A 40 42.85 -22.92 14.62
C PRO A 40 43.64 -21.90 13.77
N SER A 41 43.36 -21.79 12.47
CA SER A 41 44.03 -20.83 11.57
C SER A 41 43.47 -19.40 11.70
N LYS A 42 44.34 -18.41 11.94
CA LYS A 42 43.98 -16.97 12.00
C LYS A 42 43.31 -16.47 10.72
N LEU A 43 43.76 -16.92 9.56
CA LEU A 43 43.20 -16.54 8.25
C LEU A 43 41.75 -17.05 8.11
N GLN A 44 41.50 -18.29 8.52
CA GLN A 44 40.16 -18.87 8.46
C GLN A 44 39.21 -18.19 9.45
N ARG A 45 39.69 -17.79 10.63
CA ARG A 45 38.90 -17.00 11.60
C ARG A 45 38.50 -15.65 11.03
N PHE A 46 39.44 -14.97 10.35
CA PHE A 46 39.15 -13.71 9.67
C PHE A 46 38.14 -13.89 8.53
N LYS A 47 38.32 -14.90 7.68
CA LYS A 47 37.38 -15.25 6.60
C LYS A 47 35.98 -15.55 7.15
N ASN A 48 35.87 -16.37 8.19
CA ASN A 48 34.58 -16.72 8.80
C ASN A 48 33.91 -15.49 9.43
N GLY A 49 34.70 -14.57 10.02
CA GLY A 49 34.17 -13.29 10.49
C GLY A 49 33.65 -12.41 9.36
N LEU A 50 34.39 -12.33 8.26
CA LEU A 50 33.97 -11.57 7.09
C LEU A 50 32.71 -12.15 6.46
N CYS A 51 32.60 -13.47 6.31
CA CYS A 51 31.37 -14.13 5.81
C CYS A 51 30.17 -13.93 6.76
N TYR A 52 30.41 -13.84 8.06
CA TYR A 52 29.35 -13.60 9.03
C TYR A 52 28.74 -12.20 8.91
N PHE A 53 29.56 -11.17 8.71
CA PHE A 53 29.09 -9.78 8.58
C PHE A 53 28.73 -9.40 7.13
N VAL A 54 29.37 -10.00 6.14
CA VAL A 54 29.17 -9.73 4.71
C VAL A 54 28.99 -11.07 3.98
N PRO A 55 27.77 -11.65 4.02
CA PRO A 55 27.48 -12.95 3.39
C PRO A 55 27.77 -13.00 1.88
N MET A 56 27.81 -11.85 1.20
CA MET A 56 28.22 -11.74 -0.21
C MET A 56 29.54 -12.43 -0.53
N VAL A 57 30.51 -12.38 0.38
CA VAL A 57 31.83 -12.98 0.16
C VAL A 57 31.77 -14.51 0.06
N GLU A 58 30.74 -15.13 0.65
CA GLU A 58 30.54 -16.57 0.62
C GLU A 58 29.79 -17.03 -0.64
N TRP A 59 28.73 -16.32 -1.04
CA TRP A 59 27.88 -16.78 -2.12
C TRP A 59 28.33 -16.32 -3.51
N LEU A 60 28.92 -15.13 -3.63
CA LEU A 60 29.29 -14.56 -4.92
C LEU A 60 30.31 -15.42 -5.69
N PRO A 61 31.35 -16.01 -5.07
CA PRO A 61 32.29 -16.87 -5.78
C PRO A 61 31.66 -18.17 -6.30
N ASN A 62 30.56 -18.61 -5.67
CA ASN A 62 29.84 -19.83 -6.05
C ASN A 62 28.68 -19.54 -7.04
N TYR A 63 28.55 -18.30 -7.51
CA TYR A 63 27.45 -17.86 -8.34
C TYR A 63 27.68 -18.22 -9.81
N THR A 64 26.72 -18.90 -10.42
CA THR A 64 26.83 -19.42 -11.80
C THR A 64 25.93 -18.63 -12.75
N LEU A 65 26.34 -18.50 -14.02
CA LEU A 65 25.52 -17.85 -15.06
C LEU A 65 24.15 -18.51 -15.28
N SER A 66 23.98 -19.79 -14.94
CA SER A 66 22.68 -20.46 -14.96
C SER A 66 21.72 -19.86 -13.91
N LEU A 67 22.21 -19.63 -12.69
CA LEU A 67 21.45 -18.99 -11.61
C LEU A 67 21.09 -17.54 -11.97
N PHE A 68 22.03 -16.81 -12.58
CA PHE A 68 21.78 -15.45 -13.04
C PHE A 68 20.54 -15.33 -13.95
N LYS A 69 20.31 -16.30 -14.85
CA LYS A 69 19.13 -16.25 -15.75
C LYS A 69 17.82 -16.34 -14.97
N PHE A 70 17.75 -17.23 -13.97
CA PHE A 70 16.58 -17.38 -13.12
C PHE A 70 16.40 -16.19 -12.18
N ASP A 71 17.49 -15.69 -11.60
CA ASP A 71 17.47 -14.52 -10.71
C ASP A 71 17.13 -13.24 -11.47
N LEU A 72 17.56 -13.09 -12.73
CA LEU A 72 17.18 -11.97 -13.58
C LEU A 72 15.67 -11.98 -13.88
N LEU A 73 15.10 -13.15 -14.21
CA LEU A 73 13.67 -13.30 -14.44
C LEU A 73 12.86 -13.02 -13.16
N SER A 74 13.30 -13.58 -12.02
CA SER A 74 12.73 -13.31 -10.71
C SER A 74 12.83 -11.82 -10.35
N GLY A 75 13.98 -11.19 -10.58
CA GLY A 75 14.23 -9.78 -10.32
C GLY A 75 13.33 -8.86 -11.15
N ILE A 76 13.13 -9.15 -12.43
CA ILE A 76 12.18 -8.40 -13.30
C ILE A 76 10.75 -8.55 -12.76
N THR A 77 10.37 -9.76 -12.33
CA THR A 77 9.04 -10.03 -11.77
C THR A 77 8.83 -9.30 -10.44
N ILE A 78 9.83 -9.27 -9.57
CA ILE A 78 9.77 -8.54 -8.30
C ILE A 78 9.78 -7.03 -8.55
N ALA A 79 10.60 -6.54 -9.47
CA ALA A 79 10.68 -5.11 -9.80
C ALA A 79 9.35 -4.58 -10.37
N SER A 80 8.68 -5.36 -11.22
CA SER A 80 7.37 -4.98 -11.77
C SER A 80 6.30 -4.81 -10.69
N LEU A 81 6.40 -5.56 -9.58
CA LEU A 81 5.53 -5.41 -8.41
C LEU A 81 6.01 -4.31 -7.45
N ALA A 82 7.31 -4.22 -7.19
CA ALA A 82 7.90 -3.34 -6.18
C ALA A 82 7.83 -1.84 -6.55
N ILE A 83 7.89 -1.51 -7.84
CA ILE A 83 7.79 -0.13 -8.34
C ILE A 83 6.40 0.47 -8.06
N PRO A 84 5.29 -0.11 -8.55
CA PRO A 84 3.95 0.42 -8.27
C PRO A 84 3.61 0.32 -6.78
N GLN A 85 4.06 -0.73 -6.09
CA GLN A 85 3.89 -0.88 -4.65
C GLN A 85 4.58 0.26 -3.87
N GLY A 86 5.84 0.58 -4.20
CA GLY A 86 6.58 1.66 -3.55
C GLY A 86 5.93 3.03 -3.75
N ILE A 87 5.45 3.31 -4.96
CA ILE A 87 4.71 4.54 -5.29
C ILE A 87 3.40 4.63 -4.47
N SER A 88 2.64 3.53 -4.43
CA SER A 88 1.38 3.46 -3.68
C SER A 88 1.61 3.67 -2.19
N TYR A 89 2.63 3.04 -1.61
CA TYR A 89 2.90 3.11 -0.18
C TYR A 89 3.49 4.45 0.25
N ALA A 90 4.30 5.10 -0.61
CA ALA A 90 4.67 6.50 -0.39
C ALA A 90 3.44 7.42 -0.31
N LYS A 91 2.43 7.19 -1.16
CA LYS A 91 1.18 7.94 -1.09
C LYS A 91 0.40 7.66 0.20
N LEU A 92 0.39 6.43 0.70
CA LEU A 92 -0.21 6.10 2.02
C LEU A 92 0.51 6.82 3.16
N ALA A 93 1.81 7.03 3.05
CA ALA A 93 2.61 7.80 4.02
C ALA A 93 2.50 9.34 3.84
N ASN A 94 1.70 9.83 2.88
CA ASN A 94 1.61 11.24 2.48
C ASN A 94 2.98 11.86 2.13
N ILE A 95 3.86 11.10 1.47
CA ILE A 95 5.16 11.59 1.00
C ILE A 95 5.27 11.53 -0.53
N PRO A 96 6.19 12.30 -1.15
CA PRO A 96 6.42 12.25 -2.58
C PRO A 96 6.72 10.82 -3.09
N PRO A 97 6.08 10.37 -4.18
CA PRO A 97 6.26 9.02 -4.75
C PRO A 97 7.71 8.61 -5.04
N ILE A 98 8.56 9.59 -5.36
CA ILE A 98 9.98 9.36 -5.62
C ILE A 98 10.72 8.75 -4.41
N ILE A 99 10.28 9.07 -3.19
CA ILE A 99 10.86 8.50 -1.97
C ILE A 99 10.50 7.00 -1.85
N GLY A 100 9.31 6.63 -2.31
CA GLY A 100 8.89 5.23 -2.44
C GLY A 100 9.79 4.46 -3.40
N LEU A 101 10.15 5.06 -4.54
CA LEU A 101 11.09 4.47 -5.50
C LEU A 101 12.49 4.30 -4.90
N TYR A 102 13.00 5.29 -4.16
CA TYR A 102 14.28 5.16 -3.46
C TYR A 102 14.26 4.01 -2.44
N SER A 103 13.13 3.87 -1.73
CA SER A 103 12.93 2.80 -0.73
C SER A 103 12.76 1.41 -1.36
N SER A 104 12.31 1.31 -2.61
CA SER A 104 12.23 0.05 -3.36
C SER A 104 13.54 -0.33 -4.06
N PHE A 105 14.55 0.54 -4.09
CA PHE A 105 15.82 0.29 -4.78
C PHE A 105 17.02 0.19 -3.84
N ILE A 106 17.21 1.18 -2.95
CA ILE A 106 18.42 1.28 -2.12
C ILE A 106 18.48 0.18 -1.04
N PRO A 107 17.43 -0.07 -0.23
CA PRO A 107 17.47 -1.13 0.78
C PRO A 107 17.68 -2.54 0.22
N PRO A 108 17.06 -2.97 -0.90
CA PRO A 108 17.36 -4.27 -1.52
C PRO A 108 18.81 -4.40 -1.97
N LEU A 109 19.41 -3.33 -2.51
CA LEU A 109 20.82 -3.33 -2.90
C LEU A 109 21.74 -3.52 -1.70
N ILE A 110 21.45 -2.84 -0.59
CA ILE A 110 22.19 -3.02 0.68
C ILE A 110 21.98 -4.45 1.21
N TYR A 111 20.75 -4.96 1.17
CA TYR A 111 20.42 -6.30 1.62
C TYR A 111 21.09 -7.39 0.78
N ALA A 112 21.32 -7.20 -0.51
CA ALA A 112 22.07 -8.15 -1.33
C ALA A 112 23.51 -8.37 -0.85
N VAL A 113 24.11 -7.35 -0.19
CA VAL A 113 25.48 -7.40 0.35
C VAL A 113 25.52 -8.00 1.75
N PHE A 114 24.61 -7.58 2.64
CA PHE A 114 24.63 -7.90 4.07
C PHE A 114 23.61 -8.95 4.50
N GLY A 115 22.66 -9.30 3.64
CA GLY A 115 21.56 -10.22 3.93
C GLY A 115 22.01 -11.66 4.04
N SER A 116 21.49 -12.37 5.04
CA SER A 116 21.79 -13.78 5.29
C SER A 116 20.99 -14.73 4.38
N SER A 117 19.82 -14.30 3.89
CA SER A 117 18.97 -15.10 3.00
C SER A 117 18.98 -14.56 1.57
N LYS A 118 19.24 -15.44 0.61
CA LYS A 118 19.30 -15.13 -0.83
C LYS A 118 17.93 -14.93 -1.47
N ASN A 119 16.87 -15.40 -0.82
CA ASN A 119 15.52 -15.46 -1.42
C ASN A 119 14.57 -14.38 -0.86
N ILE A 120 14.99 -13.62 0.15
CA ILE A 120 14.16 -12.57 0.73
C ILE A 120 14.25 -11.32 -0.14
N ALA A 121 13.11 -10.88 -0.65
CA ALA A 121 12.97 -9.58 -1.28
C ALA A 121 12.61 -8.53 -0.22
N VAL A 122 13.54 -7.60 0.03
CA VAL A 122 13.27 -6.44 0.88
C VAL A 122 12.51 -5.39 0.06
N GLY A 123 11.63 -4.62 0.70
CA GLY A 123 10.89 -3.57 0.02
C GLY A 123 10.04 -2.75 0.97
N THR A 124 9.25 -1.83 0.41
CA THR A 124 8.32 -0.99 1.16
C THR A 124 7.17 -1.81 1.73
N VAL A 125 6.75 -1.50 2.96
CA VAL A 125 5.64 -2.17 3.65
C VAL A 125 4.51 -1.18 3.92
N ALA A 126 3.27 -1.56 3.57
CA ALA A 126 2.08 -0.73 3.74
C ALA A 126 1.84 -0.33 5.20
N ALA A 127 1.95 -1.29 6.13
CA ALA A 127 1.73 -1.06 7.56
C ALA A 127 2.63 0.03 8.12
N SER A 128 3.93 0.01 7.77
CA SER A 128 4.89 1.01 8.21
C SER A 128 4.60 2.39 7.60
N SER A 129 4.20 2.43 6.33
CA SER A 129 3.82 3.67 5.64
C SER A 129 2.63 4.33 6.31
N LEU A 130 1.65 3.52 6.71
CA LEU A 130 0.48 3.98 7.42
C LEU A 130 0.80 4.51 8.83
N LEU A 131 1.61 3.78 9.59
CA LEU A 131 2.02 4.20 10.93
C LEU A 131 2.77 5.53 10.89
N ILE A 132 3.62 5.74 9.88
CA ILE A 132 4.29 7.02 9.65
C ILE A 132 3.26 8.13 9.42
N ALA A 133 2.31 7.92 8.50
CA ALA A 133 1.26 8.91 8.21
C ALA A 133 0.43 9.27 9.44
N GLN A 134 0.06 8.28 10.25
CA GLN A 134 -0.74 8.52 11.45
C GLN A 134 0.06 9.28 12.50
N ASN A 135 1.21 8.75 12.93
CA ASN A 135 1.95 9.32 14.07
C ASN A 135 2.53 10.70 13.74
N ILE A 136 3.03 10.90 12.52
CA ILE A 136 3.60 12.20 12.14
C ILE A 136 2.49 13.18 11.73
N GLY A 137 1.42 12.69 11.09
CA GLY A 137 0.29 13.52 10.67
C GLY A 137 -0.53 14.11 11.84
N GLU A 138 -0.51 13.46 13.01
CA GLU A 138 -1.09 14.01 14.24
C GLU A 138 -0.33 15.23 14.76
N GLU A 139 1.00 15.25 14.61
CA GLU A 139 1.86 16.33 15.10
C GLU A 139 2.02 17.46 14.07
N VAL A 140 2.15 17.12 12.78
CA VAL A 140 2.42 18.08 11.71
C VAL A 140 1.52 17.80 10.52
N SER A 141 0.66 18.76 10.18
CA SER A 141 -0.14 18.71 8.96
C SER A 141 0.76 18.86 7.72
N VAL A 142 0.63 17.91 6.78
CA VAL A 142 1.38 17.87 5.51
C VAL A 142 1.21 19.16 4.70
N ASP A 143 0.00 19.73 4.70
CA ASP A 143 -0.33 20.93 3.93
C ASP A 143 0.28 22.21 4.51
N LYS A 144 0.47 22.26 5.83
CA LYS A 144 0.99 23.46 6.52
C LYS A 144 2.50 23.54 6.46
N ASN A 145 3.18 22.40 6.69
CA ASN A 145 4.65 22.35 6.80
C ASN A 145 5.22 21.08 6.15
N PRO A 146 5.23 20.96 4.81
CA PRO A 146 5.66 19.74 4.11
C PRO A 146 7.13 19.39 4.36
N THR A 147 8.00 20.40 4.49
CA THR A 147 9.44 20.19 4.74
C THR A 147 9.69 19.59 6.12
N LEU A 148 8.99 20.09 7.15
CA LEU A 148 9.12 19.57 8.51
C LEU A 148 8.60 18.12 8.60
N TYR A 149 7.46 17.85 7.96
CA TYR A 149 6.91 16.50 7.87
C TYR A 149 7.92 15.51 7.27
N LEU A 150 8.53 15.85 6.13
CA LEU A 150 9.56 15.00 5.51
C LEU A 150 10.79 14.81 6.39
N ASN A 151 11.25 15.86 7.07
CA ASN A 151 12.38 15.75 8.00
C ASN A 151 12.07 14.80 9.17
N LEU A 152 10.83 14.83 9.69
CA LEU A 152 10.39 13.89 10.73
C LEU A 152 10.31 12.45 10.21
N VAL A 153 9.84 12.25 8.97
CA VAL A 153 9.82 10.92 8.32
C VAL A 153 11.25 10.36 8.23
N PHE A 154 12.20 11.15 7.71
CA PHE A 154 13.59 10.72 7.59
C PHE A 154 14.27 10.51 8.95
N THR A 155 13.99 11.37 9.92
CA THR A 155 14.51 11.22 11.29
C THR A 155 13.97 9.94 11.93
N THR A 156 12.68 9.65 11.76
CA THR A 156 12.05 8.42 12.24
C THR A 156 12.67 7.20 11.60
N ALA A 157 12.90 7.22 10.27
CA ALA A 157 13.57 6.13 9.57
C ALA A 157 15.00 5.92 10.09
N PHE A 158 15.77 7.01 10.27
CA PHE A 158 17.14 6.94 10.79
C PHE A 158 17.20 6.37 12.20
N ILE A 159 16.38 6.90 13.12
CA ILE A 159 16.31 6.42 14.51
C ILE A 159 15.85 4.96 14.55
N THR A 160 14.85 4.58 13.76
CA THR A 160 14.43 3.17 13.63
C THR A 160 15.58 2.27 13.20
N GLY A 161 16.40 2.70 12.23
CA GLY A 161 17.60 1.97 11.81
C GLY A 161 18.66 1.84 12.91
N VAL A 162 18.90 2.91 13.68
CA VAL A 162 19.81 2.88 14.85
C VAL A 162 19.29 1.91 15.92
N PHE A 163 18.00 1.95 16.24
CA PHE A 163 17.37 1.03 17.18
C PHE A 163 17.44 -0.41 16.69
N GLN A 164 17.08 -0.69 15.44
CA GLN A 164 17.19 -2.05 14.85
C GLN A 164 18.63 -2.56 14.86
N THR A 165 19.60 -1.69 14.58
CA THR A 165 21.02 -2.02 14.65
C THR A 165 21.44 -2.36 16.08
N ALA A 166 21.03 -1.55 17.08
CA ALA A 166 21.29 -1.82 18.48
C ALA A 166 20.66 -3.14 18.96
N LEU A 167 19.40 -3.40 18.61
CA LEU A 167 18.71 -4.67 18.92
C LEU A 167 19.42 -5.86 18.25
N GLY A 168 19.92 -5.69 17.02
CA GLY A 168 20.72 -6.68 16.30
C GLY A 168 22.05 -6.98 17.00
N PHE A 169 22.76 -5.95 17.46
CA PHE A 169 23.99 -6.09 18.26
C PHE A 169 23.73 -6.81 19.59
N LEU A 170 22.62 -6.48 20.25
CA LEU A 170 22.16 -7.16 21.47
C LEU A 170 21.56 -8.55 21.19
N ARG A 171 21.44 -8.96 19.92
CA ARG A 171 20.89 -10.24 19.48
C ARG A 171 19.47 -10.51 19.99
N LEU A 172 18.68 -9.45 20.14
CA LEU A 172 17.30 -9.54 20.61
C LEU A 172 16.32 -10.08 19.57
N GLY A 173 16.82 -10.57 18.42
CA GLY A 173 16.01 -11.31 17.44
C GLY A 173 15.35 -12.56 18.03
N ILE A 174 15.92 -13.13 19.09
CA ILE A 174 15.32 -14.26 19.82
C ILE A 174 13.94 -13.94 20.41
N LEU A 175 13.63 -12.66 20.64
CA LEU A 175 12.31 -12.24 21.12
C LEU A 175 11.20 -12.58 20.11
N VAL A 176 11.55 -12.69 18.82
CA VAL A 176 10.61 -13.12 17.77
C VAL A 176 10.20 -14.58 17.95
N ASP A 177 11.11 -15.44 18.43
CA ASP A 177 10.83 -16.87 18.66
C ASP A 177 9.89 -17.10 19.86
N PHE A 178 9.76 -16.11 20.75
CA PHE A 178 8.79 -16.13 21.86
C PHE A 178 7.38 -15.71 21.44
N LEU A 179 7.20 -15.18 20.22
CA LEU A 179 5.87 -14.83 19.71
C LEU A 179 5.16 -16.09 19.22
N SER A 180 3.97 -16.36 19.79
CA SER A 180 3.18 -17.51 19.36
C SER A 180 2.75 -17.36 17.90
N HIS A 181 2.66 -18.49 17.19
CA HIS A 181 2.16 -18.50 15.82
C HIS A 181 0.78 -17.84 15.69
N SER A 182 -0.11 -18.07 16.67
CA SER A 182 -1.43 -17.44 16.74
C SER A 182 -1.36 -15.92 16.87
N THR A 183 -0.40 -15.38 17.63
CA THR A 183 -0.19 -13.93 17.79
C THR A 183 0.26 -13.29 16.47
N ILE A 184 1.22 -13.91 15.79
CA ILE A 184 1.74 -13.42 14.50
C ILE A 184 0.62 -13.44 13.45
N THR A 185 -0.10 -14.56 13.34
CA THR A 185 -1.22 -14.71 12.39
C THR A 185 -2.34 -13.71 12.68
N GLY A 186 -2.71 -13.50 13.96
CA GLY A 186 -3.70 -12.50 14.34
C GLY A 186 -3.31 -11.07 13.99
N PHE A 187 -2.05 -10.69 14.25
CA PHE A 187 -1.51 -9.39 13.85
C PHE A 187 -1.51 -9.20 12.34
N MET A 188 -1.10 -10.21 11.57
CA MET A 188 -1.12 -10.18 10.11
C MET A 188 -2.53 -10.03 9.56
N CYS A 189 -3.51 -10.79 10.06
CA CYS A 189 -4.92 -10.66 9.67
C CYS A 189 -5.45 -9.25 9.97
N GLY A 190 -5.21 -8.71 11.17
CA GLY A 190 -5.64 -7.35 11.52
C GLY A 190 -5.01 -6.28 10.63
N THR A 191 -3.70 -6.39 10.37
CA THR A 191 -2.98 -5.48 9.46
C THR A 191 -3.54 -5.56 8.05
N ALA A 192 -3.82 -6.76 7.53
CA ALA A 192 -4.43 -6.96 6.22
C ALA A 192 -5.82 -6.32 6.13
N THR A 193 -6.66 -6.48 7.15
CA THR A 193 -7.98 -5.83 7.21
C THR A 193 -7.85 -4.31 7.17
N ILE A 194 -6.94 -3.71 7.95
CA ILE A 194 -6.71 -2.26 7.93
C ILE A 194 -6.26 -1.79 6.55
N ILE A 195 -5.32 -2.50 5.91
CA ILE A 195 -4.83 -2.17 4.57
C ILE A 195 -5.98 -2.20 3.55
N ILE A 196 -6.79 -3.26 3.55
CA ILE A 196 -7.95 -3.39 2.64
C ILE A 196 -8.90 -2.21 2.82
N LEU A 197 -9.29 -1.90 4.07
CA LEU A 197 -10.18 -0.79 4.36
C LEU A 197 -9.62 0.56 3.90
N GLN A 198 -8.30 0.74 3.95
CA GLN A 198 -7.67 1.96 3.45
C GLN A 198 -7.55 2.02 1.93
N GLN A 199 -7.45 0.88 1.24
CA GLN A 199 -7.53 0.88 -0.21
C GLN A 199 -8.92 1.31 -0.71
N LEU A 200 -9.98 1.11 0.09
CA LEU A 200 -11.33 1.56 -0.26
C LEU A 200 -11.42 3.08 -0.43
N LYS A 201 -10.62 3.88 0.30
CA LYS A 201 -10.52 5.33 0.06
C LYS A 201 -10.19 5.63 -1.40
N GLY A 202 -9.17 4.96 -1.92
CA GLY A 202 -8.74 5.12 -3.30
C GLY A 202 -9.77 4.61 -4.31
N PHE A 203 -10.43 3.50 -3.99
CA PHE A 203 -11.48 2.90 -4.83
C PHE A 203 -12.72 3.81 -4.95
N PHE A 204 -13.17 4.41 -3.83
CA PHE A 204 -14.33 5.29 -3.79
C PHE A 204 -14.01 6.77 -4.08
N GLY A 205 -12.75 7.13 -4.30
CA GLY A 205 -12.36 8.51 -4.62
C GLY A 205 -12.55 9.53 -3.49
N LEU A 206 -12.62 9.08 -2.24
CA LEU A 206 -12.92 9.94 -1.09
C LEU A 206 -11.77 10.92 -0.81
N VAL A 207 -12.03 12.21 -0.96
CA VAL A 207 -11.05 13.29 -0.78
C VAL A 207 -10.78 13.55 0.71
N HIS A 208 -11.84 13.58 1.53
CA HIS A 208 -11.76 13.70 2.98
C HIS A 208 -11.94 12.33 3.63
N PHE A 209 -10.85 11.70 4.04
CA PHE A 209 -10.87 10.42 4.73
C PHE A 209 -10.16 10.55 6.06
N THR A 210 -10.65 9.85 7.07
CA THR A 210 -10.09 9.90 8.42
C THR A 210 -8.58 9.64 8.42
N SER A 211 -7.84 10.45 9.19
CA SER A 211 -6.41 10.24 9.45
C SER A 211 -6.16 9.08 10.42
N LYS A 212 -7.23 8.57 11.06
CA LYS A 212 -7.16 7.46 12.00
C LYS A 212 -7.16 6.13 11.26
N THR A 213 -6.45 5.15 11.83
CA THR A 213 -6.22 3.84 11.21
C THR A 213 -7.06 2.74 11.83
N ASP A 214 -7.74 3.02 12.95
CA ASP A 214 -8.57 2.05 13.61
C ASP A 214 -9.80 1.70 12.76
N VAL A 215 -10.14 0.41 12.77
CA VAL A 215 -11.20 -0.18 11.94
C VAL A 215 -12.53 0.54 12.14
N VAL A 216 -12.84 0.94 13.38
CA VAL A 216 -14.10 1.60 13.73
C VAL A 216 -14.17 3.00 13.11
N SER A 217 -13.10 3.80 13.24
CA SER A 217 -13.03 5.13 12.63
C SER A 217 -13.04 5.05 11.10
N VAL A 218 -12.39 4.04 10.52
CA VAL A 218 -12.36 3.86 9.06
C VAL A 218 -13.73 3.46 8.53
N ILE A 219 -14.39 2.46 9.13
CA ILE A 219 -15.76 2.07 8.74
C ILE A 219 -16.74 3.22 8.99
N GLY A 220 -16.61 3.91 10.12
CA GLY A 220 -17.40 5.09 10.45
C GLY A 220 -17.24 6.20 9.42
N ALA A 221 -16.02 6.48 8.97
CA ALA A 221 -15.76 7.48 7.93
C ALA A 221 -16.33 7.07 6.57
N ILE A 222 -16.26 5.79 6.21
CA ILE A 222 -16.87 5.29 4.97
C ILE A 222 -18.40 5.46 5.02
N ILE A 223 -19.03 5.04 6.11
CA ILE A 223 -20.49 5.14 6.27
C ILE A 223 -20.94 6.60 6.36
N HIS A 224 -20.20 7.44 7.10
CA HIS A 224 -20.51 8.86 7.22
C HIS A 224 -20.39 9.56 5.87
N ASN A 225 -19.31 9.34 5.13
CA ASN A 225 -19.14 9.96 3.82
C ASN A 225 -20.19 9.49 2.81
N TRP A 226 -20.58 8.20 2.82
CA TRP A 226 -21.68 7.71 2.00
C TRP A 226 -23.00 8.38 2.36
N LYS A 227 -23.27 8.57 3.66
CA LYS A 227 -24.48 9.21 4.14
C LYS A 227 -24.48 10.72 3.88
N GLU A 228 -23.33 11.37 3.95
CA GLU A 228 -23.15 12.79 3.64
C GLU A 228 -23.31 13.04 2.13
N GLU A 229 -22.82 12.15 1.27
CA GLU A 229 -23.17 12.15 -0.17
C GLU A 229 -24.68 11.94 -0.38
N GLU A 230 -25.30 11.03 0.38
CA GLU A 230 -26.75 10.79 0.33
C GLU A 230 -27.59 11.95 0.91
N GLU A 231 -27.04 12.77 1.81
CA GLU A 231 -27.71 13.94 2.40
C GLU A 231 -27.49 15.22 1.56
N LEU A 232 -26.30 15.41 0.98
CA LEU A 232 -26.02 16.49 0.02
C LEU A 232 -26.85 16.34 -1.26
N THR A 233 -27.19 15.10 -1.62
CA THR A 233 -28.11 14.77 -2.73
C THR A 233 -29.60 14.91 -2.34
N LYS A 234 -29.95 14.94 -1.04
CA LYS A 234 -31.34 15.09 -0.56
C LYS A 234 -31.82 16.55 -0.42
N GLY A 235 -30.95 17.54 -0.63
CA GLY A 235 -31.32 18.97 -0.57
C GLY A 235 -31.09 19.76 -1.86
N ASN A 236 -30.40 19.18 -2.84
CA ASN A 236 -30.15 19.78 -4.14
C ASN A 236 -30.79 18.90 -5.21
N ASP A 237 -31.75 19.42 -5.98
CA ASP A 237 -32.21 18.75 -7.20
C ASP A 237 -31.03 18.66 -8.18
N ILE A 238 -30.39 17.49 -8.21
CA ILE A 238 -29.27 17.22 -9.13
C ILE A 238 -29.87 16.99 -10.52
N GLU A 239 -29.84 17.99 -11.38
CA GLU A 239 -30.29 17.83 -12.77
C GLU A 239 -29.18 17.29 -13.71
N HIS A 240 -27.90 17.39 -13.32
CA HIS A 240 -26.76 17.07 -14.19
C HIS A 240 -25.62 16.34 -13.46
N ILE A 241 -25.09 15.30 -14.10
CA ILE A 241 -23.86 14.59 -13.70
C ILE A 241 -22.83 14.71 -14.83
N ILE A 242 -21.63 15.21 -14.48
CA ILE A 242 -20.51 15.38 -15.41
C ILE A 242 -19.51 14.23 -15.19
N LEU A 243 -19.25 13.45 -16.22
CA LEU A 243 -18.31 12.33 -16.25
C LEU A 243 -17.04 12.74 -16.99
N ASP A 244 -15.97 13.00 -16.25
CA ASP A 244 -14.64 13.26 -16.82
C ASP A 244 -13.94 11.96 -17.23
N LEU A 245 -13.78 11.80 -18.54
CA LEU A 245 -13.15 10.63 -19.17
C LEU A 245 -11.69 10.87 -19.55
N SER A 246 -11.09 12.01 -19.18
CA SER A 246 -9.68 12.33 -19.47
C SER A 246 -8.71 11.24 -18.99
N GLY A 247 -9.00 10.65 -17.83
CA GLY A 247 -8.23 9.58 -17.20
C GLY A 247 -8.53 8.17 -17.72
N VAL A 248 -9.59 8.00 -18.52
CA VAL A 248 -9.99 6.69 -19.03
C VAL A 248 -9.19 6.40 -20.30
N THR A 249 -8.43 5.31 -20.28
CA THR A 249 -7.57 4.91 -21.40
C THR A 249 -8.22 3.88 -22.32
N ALA A 250 -9.17 3.10 -21.81
CA ALA A 250 -9.90 2.09 -22.58
C ALA A 250 -11.29 1.86 -21.98
N ILE A 251 -12.24 1.52 -22.84
CA ILE A 251 -13.55 1.00 -22.47
C ILE A 251 -13.90 -0.17 -23.41
N ASP A 252 -14.61 -1.16 -22.90
CA ASP A 252 -15.13 -2.29 -23.64
C ASP A 252 -16.66 -2.20 -23.76
N MET A 253 -17.28 -3.20 -24.41
CA MET A 253 -18.74 -3.21 -24.61
C MET A 253 -19.47 -3.28 -23.26
N SER A 254 -18.94 -4.05 -22.30
CA SER A 254 -19.55 -4.20 -20.98
C SER A 254 -19.58 -2.86 -20.22
N GLY A 255 -18.47 -2.11 -20.21
CA GLY A 255 -18.42 -0.78 -19.59
C GLY A 255 -19.37 0.23 -20.24
N ILE A 256 -19.55 0.17 -21.56
CA ILE A 256 -20.53 1.02 -22.27
C ILE A 256 -21.97 0.64 -21.91
N GLU A 257 -22.27 -0.66 -21.78
CA GLU A 257 -23.59 -1.14 -21.40
C GLU A 257 -23.92 -0.73 -19.95
N THR A 258 -22.94 -0.79 -19.04
CA THR A 258 -23.07 -0.23 -17.68
C THR A 258 -23.34 1.28 -17.70
N LEU A 259 -22.69 2.04 -18.58
CA LEU A 259 -23.00 3.47 -18.76
C LEU A 259 -24.42 3.70 -19.30
N ASP A 260 -24.92 2.83 -20.17
CA ASP A 260 -26.30 2.90 -20.67
C ASP A 260 -27.32 2.60 -19.56
N GLU A 261 -27.05 1.61 -18.71
CA GLU A 261 -27.87 1.31 -17.53
C GLU A 261 -27.86 2.46 -16.52
N LEU A 262 -26.68 3.02 -16.24
CA LEU A 262 -26.54 4.19 -15.37
C LEU A 262 -27.35 5.38 -15.91
N ARG A 263 -27.26 5.66 -17.22
CA ARG A 263 -28.04 6.71 -17.89
C ARG A 263 -29.54 6.48 -17.75
N LYS A 264 -30.02 5.24 -17.90
CA LYS A 264 -31.44 4.91 -17.74
C LYS A 264 -31.89 5.15 -16.30
N SER A 265 -31.13 4.65 -15.33
CA SER A 265 -31.42 4.79 -13.90
C SER A 265 -31.50 6.26 -13.48
N LEU A 266 -30.51 7.06 -13.91
CA LEU A 266 -30.46 8.50 -13.63
C LEU A 266 -31.56 9.28 -14.35
N GLY A 267 -31.88 8.89 -15.59
CA GLY A 267 -32.93 9.52 -16.39
C GLY A 267 -34.33 9.41 -15.77
N VAL A 268 -34.61 8.36 -14.97
CA VAL A 268 -35.88 8.23 -14.23
C VAL A 268 -36.06 9.38 -13.22
N ASN A 269 -34.96 9.85 -12.65
CA ASN A 269 -34.94 10.95 -11.68
C ASN A 269 -34.70 12.32 -12.36
N GLY A 270 -34.82 12.40 -13.68
CA GLY A 270 -34.61 13.64 -14.44
C GLY A 270 -33.14 14.08 -14.55
N VAL A 271 -32.19 13.25 -14.11
CA VAL A 271 -30.76 13.58 -14.11
C VAL A 271 -30.14 13.28 -15.47
N LYS A 272 -29.47 14.28 -16.07
CA LYS A 272 -28.78 14.16 -17.36
C LYS A 272 -27.29 13.86 -17.17
N ILE A 273 -26.76 12.99 -18.02
CA ILE A 273 -25.33 12.69 -18.07
C ILE A 273 -24.65 13.55 -19.13
N THR A 274 -23.51 14.13 -18.77
CA THR A 274 -22.61 14.88 -19.65
C THR A 274 -21.22 14.24 -19.62
N LEU A 275 -20.60 14.05 -20.79
CA LEU A 275 -19.25 13.49 -20.90
C LEU A 275 -18.23 14.60 -21.15
N VAL A 276 -17.06 14.48 -20.52
CA VAL A 276 -15.94 15.40 -20.72
C VAL A 276 -14.73 14.63 -21.22
N ASN A 277 -14.11 15.14 -22.28
CA ASN A 277 -12.83 14.71 -22.83
C ASN A 277 -12.67 13.18 -23.03
N PRO A 278 -13.63 12.48 -23.67
CA PRO A 278 -13.42 11.09 -24.06
C PRO A 278 -12.30 11.02 -25.11
N ARG A 279 -11.32 10.13 -24.89
CA ARG A 279 -10.29 9.83 -25.91
C ARG A 279 -10.94 9.31 -27.19
N ILE A 280 -10.29 9.53 -28.33
CA ILE A 280 -10.80 9.15 -29.67
C ILE A 280 -11.22 7.68 -29.71
N ASP A 281 -10.40 6.76 -29.21
CA ASP A 281 -10.72 5.33 -29.22
C ASP A 281 -11.96 4.96 -28.38
N ILE A 282 -12.21 5.71 -27.30
CA ILE A 282 -13.41 5.58 -26.45
C ILE A 282 -14.62 6.16 -27.18
N MET A 283 -14.42 7.34 -27.78
CA MET A 283 -15.43 8.07 -28.53
C MET A 283 -15.98 7.24 -29.69
N GLU A 284 -15.10 6.58 -30.46
CA GLU A 284 -15.47 5.67 -31.55
C GLU A 284 -16.31 4.49 -31.06
N LYS A 285 -15.94 3.88 -29.93
CA LYS A 285 -16.69 2.76 -29.36
C LYS A 285 -18.08 3.20 -28.87
N MET A 286 -18.17 4.37 -28.23
CA MET A 286 -19.45 4.94 -27.79
C MET A 286 -20.35 5.35 -28.95
N LEU A 287 -19.78 5.80 -30.07
CA LEU A 287 -20.54 6.04 -31.31
C LEU A 287 -21.05 4.72 -31.91
N ARG A 288 -20.22 3.69 -31.97
CA ARG A 288 -20.61 2.36 -32.48
C ARG A 288 -21.73 1.72 -31.65
N SER A 289 -21.72 1.89 -30.34
CA SER A 289 -22.77 1.40 -29.44
C SER A 289 -24.03 2.26 -29.43
N LYS A 290 -24.04 3.39 -30.18
CA LYS A 290 -25.09 4.42 -30.17
C LYS A 290 -25.31 5.07 -28.81
N PHE A 291 -24.35 4.97 -27.88
CA PHE A 291 -24.47 5.61 -26.56
C PHE A 291 -24.54 7.13 -26.70
N ILE A 292 -23.76 7.70 -27.61
CA ILE A 292 -23.72 9.15 -27.87
C ILE A 292 -25.04 9.67 -28.43
N ASP A 293 -25.68 8.89 -29.31
CA ASP A 293 -27.00 9.25 -29.84
C ASP A 293 -28.07 9.26 -28.75
N LYS A 294 -27.88 8.47 -27.67
CA LYS A 294 -28.81 8.41 -26.54
C LYS A 294 -28.63 9.55 -25.53
N ILE A 295 -27.40 10.04 -25.32
CA ILE A 295 -27.11 11.16 -24.40
C ILE A 295 -27.19 12.53 -25.07
N GLY A 296 -27.13 12.58 -26.40
CA GLY A 296 -27.06 13.81 -27.18
C GLY A 296 -25.61 14.24 -27.43
N LYS A 297 -25.32 14.71 -28.64
CA LYS A 297 -23.97 15.18 -29.03
C LYS A 297 -23.59 16.47 -28.31
N GLU A 298 -24.60 17.26 -27.96
CA GLU A 298 -24.51 18.47 -27.15
C GLU A 298 -24.11 18.20 -25.69
N SER A 299 -24.16 16.95 -25.25
CA SER A 299 -23.77 16.51 -23.91
C SER A 299 -22.32 16.03 -23.85
N VAL A 300 -21.49 16.35 -24.83
CA VAL A 300 -20.07 15.96 -24.90
C VAL A 300 -19.21 17.22 -25.05
N PHE A 301 -18.29 17.42 -24.11
CA PHE A 301 -17.42 18.60 -24.05
C PHE A 301 -15.94 18.22 -24.00
N LEU A 302 -15.06 19.15 -24.37
CA LEU A 302 -13.61 18.93 -24.33
C LEU A 302 -12.98 19.28 -22.98
N SER A 303 -13.63 20.15 -22.20
CA SER A 303 -13.17 20.53 -20.85
C SER A 303 -14.30 20.50 -19.83
N VAL A 304 -13.91 20.38 -18.55
CA VAL A 304 -14.86 20.39 -17.43
C VAL A 304 -15.49 21.77 -17.29
N GLU A 305 -14.73 22.84 -17.55
CA GLU A 305 -15.21 24.22 -17.49
C GLU A 305 -16.36 24.46 -18.47
N GLU A 306 -16.23 23.99 -19.72
CA GLU A 306 -17.24 24.14 -20.76
C GLU A 306 -18.52 23.36 -20.41
N ALA A 307 -18.37 22.14 -19.89
CA ALA A 307 -19.50 21.34 -19.41
C ALA A 307 -20.25 22.03 -18.26
N ILE A 308 -19.52 22.61 -17.30
CA ILE A 308 -20.12 23.33 -16.17
C ILE A 308 -20.92 24.55 -16.65
N GLU A 309 -20.38 25.34 -17.58
CA GLU A 309 -21.07 26.50 -18.13
C GLU A 309 -22.37 26.12 -18.85
N SER A 310 -22.33 25.06 -19.67
CA SER A 310 -23.51 24.54 -20.36
C SER A 310 -24.58 24.04 -19.39
N CYS A 311 -24.19 23.26 -18.36
CA CYS A 311 -25.10 22.79 -17.33
C CYS A 311 -25.73 23.96 -16.55
N LYS A 312 -24.94 24.97 -16.16
CA LYS A 312 -25.45 26.18 -15.48
C LYS A 312 -26.46 26.94 -16.34
N PHE A 313 -26.23 27.04 -17.65
CA PHE A 313 -27.17 27.68 -18.57
C PHE A 313 -28.49 26.89 -18.67
N SER A 314 -28.41 25.56 -18.75
CA SER A 314 -29.60 24.68 -18.76
C SER A 314 -30.43 24.84 -17.47
N LEU A 315 -29.77 24.77 -16.31
CA LEU A 315 -30.37 24.95 -14.97
C LEU A 315 -31.12 26.30 -14.84
N ASN A 316 -30.49 27.39 -15.29
CA ASN A 316 -31.09 28.73 -15.23
C ASN A 316 -32.31 28.85 -16.16
N THR A 317 -32.31 28.12 -17.27
CA THR A 317 -33.44 28.09 -18.22
C THR A 317 -34.61 27.27 -17.67
N SER A 318 -34.34 26.14 -17.02
CA SER A 318 -35.34 25.33 -16.30
C SER A 318 -36.01 26.13 -15.18
N LYS A 319 -35.24 26.84 -14.34
CA LYS A 319 -35.78 27.69 -13.27
C LYS A 319 -36.63 28.85 -13.78
N ARG A 320 -36.26 29.48 -14.90
CA ARG A 320 -37.08 30.56 -15.52
C ARG A 320 -38.40 30.06 -16.07
N LYS A 321 -38.45 28.85 -16.64
CA LYS A 321 -39.71 28.24 -17.11
C LYS A 321 -40.63 27.88 -15.93
N SER A 322 -40.09 27.34 -14.85
CA SER A 322 -40.85 27.02 -13.64
C SER A 322 -41.48 28.26 -12.97
N ASN A 323 -40.79 29.40 -12.94
CA ASN A 323 -41.34 30.65 -12.39
C ASN A 323 -42.29 31.40 -13.33
N GLY A 324 -42.29 31.11 -14.63
CA GLY A 324 -43.16 31.78 -15.62
C GLY A 324 -44.60 31.23 -15.69
N ASP A 325 -44.82 29.99 -15.25
CA ASP A 325 -46.16 29.35 -15.26
C ASP A 325 -47.05 29.77 -14.10
N HIS A 326 -46.50 30.45 -13.07
CA HIS A 326 -47.30 30.97 -11.95
C HIS A 326 -47.88 32.38 -12.16
N SER A 327 -47.58 33.06 -13.27
CA SER A 327 -48.09 34.42 -13.55
C SER A 327 -49.24 34.49 -14.56
N ASN A 328 -49.70 33.37 -15.14
CA ASN A 328 -50.68 33.38 -16.25
C ASN A 328 -52.03 32.69 -15.97
N THR A 329 -52.36 32.34 -14.71
CA THR A 329 -53.68 31.77 -14.35
C THR A 329 -54.58 32.73 -13.55
N SER A 330 -54.31 34.04 -13.60
CA SER A 330 -55.12 35.07 -12.92
C SER A 330 -55.63 36.13 -13.90
N GLY A 331 -56.34 35.71 -14.95
CA GLY A 331 -56.99 36.66 -15.85
C GLY A 331 -57.51 36.03 -17.13
N VAL A 332 -58.61 35.27 -17.03
CA VAL A 332 -59.91 35.46 -17.72
C VAL A 332 -60.93 34.62 -16.95
#